data_AF-A0A4P5YWS4-F1
#
_entry.id   AF-A0A4P5YWS4-F1
#
_cell.length_a   1.000
_cell.length_b   1.000
_cell.length_c   1.000
_cell.angle_alpha   90.00
_cell.angle_beta   90.00
_cell.angle_gamma   90.00
#
_symmetry.space_group_name_H-M   'P 1'
#
loop_
_entity.id
_entity.type
_entity.pdbx_description
1 polymer ?
#
loop_
_entity_poly.entity_id
_entity_poly.type
_entity_poly.pdbx_seq_one_letter_code
_entity_poly.pdbx_strand_id
1 'polypeptide(L)'
;MLTSHELFGFMSPALSNQILEDAYAGERELYKATLTAVANARKLRPVFLERQPRAERHVTMVAALGKPAQELIAANLIRGWLLKKQNAVLCDFLNTLGIAHKEGAVEDLPESMDDEKLKAGVDKLLATHPKETAIVYLHAFNGMNDQAWKNLNEMLQNDPRLQF
;
A
#
# COMPACT_ATOMS: atom_id res chain seq x y z
N MET A 1 -4.15 13.65 0.16
CA MET A 1 -4.00 12.17 0.24
C MET A 1 -3.13 11.73 -0.91
N LEU A 2 -2.18 10.82 -0.67
CA LEU A 2 -1.35 10.24 -1.71
C LEU A 2 -2.07 9.08 -2.41
N THR A 3 -1.99 9.05 -3.73
CA THR A 3 -2.37 7.93 -4.59
C THR A 3 -1.29 6.83 -4.57
N SER A 4 -1.58 5.65 -5.11
CA SER A 4 -0.69 4.48 -4.99
C SER A 4 0.64 4.69 -5.71
N HIS A 5 0.65 5.34 -6.88
CA HIS A 5 1.91 5.68 -7.54
C HIS A 5 2.69 6.75 -6.77
N GLU A 6 2.01 7.72 -6.15
CA GLU A 6 2.67 8.71 -5.29
C GLU A 6 3.28 8.02 -4.06
N LEU A 7 2.60 7.04 -3.46
CA LEU A 7 3.18 6.24 -2.38
C LEU A 7 4.50 5.59 -2.80
N PHE A 8 4.59 5.01 -3.99
CA PHE A 8 5.86 4.48 -4.52
C PHE A 8 6.91 5.57 -4.79
N GLY A 9 6.47 6.81 -5.07
CA GLY A 9 7.35 7.96 -5.23
C GLY A 9 7.91 8.53 -3.92
N PHE A 10 7.17 8.38 -2.81
CA PHE A 10 7.54 8.95 -1.50
C PHE A 10 8.11 7.92 -0.51
N MET A 11 7.71 6.65 -0.59
CA MET A 11 8.21 5.63 0.33
C MET A 11 9.71 5.37 0.16
N SER A 12 10.35 4.87 1.21
CA SER A 12 11.78 4.58 1.15
C SER A 12 12.11 3.53 0.08
N PRO A 13 13.34 3.57 -0.50
CA PRO A 13 13.83 2.48 -1.34
C PRO A 13 13.82 1.13 -0.62
N ALA A 14 14.01 1.11 0.70
CA ALA A 14 13.96 -0.12 1.47
C ALA A 14 12.55 -0.73 1.45
N LEU A 15 11.51 0.04 1.76
CA LEU A 15 10.13 -0.45 1.78
C LEU A 15 9.65 -0.84 0.39
N SER A 16 9.87 -0.01 -0.63
CA SER A 16 9.46 -0.31 -2.01
C SER A 16 10.10 -1.60 -2.56
N ASN A 17 11.38 -1.83 -2.27
CA ASN A 17 12.05 -3.09 -2.62
C ASN A 17 11.50 -4.28 -1.82
N GLN A 18 11.22 -4.08 -0.52
CA GLN A 18 10.65 -5.11 0.34
C GLN A 18 9.27 -5.55 -0.14
N ILE A 19 8.41 -4.63 -0.57
CA ILE A 19 7.09 -4.95 -1.15
C ILE A 19 7.22 -5.89 -2.36
N LEU A 20 8.14 -5.56 -3.28
CA LEU A 20 8.39 -6.40 -4.46
C LEU A 20 9.01 -7.76 -4.09
N GLU A 21 9.87 -7.81 -3.08
CA GLU A 21 10.47 -9.04 -2.61
C GLU A 21 9.44 -9.96 -1.93
N ASP A 22 8.57 -9.41 -1.08
CA ASP A 22 7.46 -10.14 -0.47
C ASP A 22 6.50 -10.68 -1.53
N ALA A 23 6.16 -9.87 -2.55
CA ALA A 23 5.33 -10.32 -3.67
C ALA A 23 6.04 -11.43 -4.47
N TYR A 24 7.34 -11.32 -4.71
CA TYR A 24 8.11 -12.36 -5.38
C TYR A 24 8.11 -13.69 -4.61
N ALA A 25 8.27 -13.62 -3.28
CA ALA A 25 8.37 -14.77 -2.41
C ALA A 25 7.02 -15.46 -2.13
N GLY A 26 5.97 -14.68 -1.92
CA GLY A 26 4.66 -15.17 -1.46
C GLY A 26 3.50 -15.06 -2.46
N GLU A 27 3.62 -14.18 -3.47
CA GLU A 27 2.54 -13.87 -4.43
C GLU A 27 3.03 -13.84 -5.87
N ARG A 28 3.59 -14.96 -6.33
CA ARG A 28 4.26 -15.08 -7.64
C ARG A 28 3.44 -14.54 -8.82
N GLU A 29 2.13 -14.76 -8.82
CA GLU A 29 1.27 -14.29 -9.91
C GLU A 29 1.07 -12.77 -9.87
N LEU A 30 0.91 -12.17 -8.68
CA LEU A 30 0.89 -10.72 -8.51
C LEU A 30 2.21 -10.11 -9.00
N TYR A 31 3.34 -10.67 -8.57
CA TYR A 31 4.65 -10.20 -8.98
C TYR A 31 4.85 -10.25 -10.51
N LYS A 32 4.51 -11.38 -11.15
CA LYS A 32 4.60 -11.53 -12.62
C LYS A 32 3.69 -10.54 -13.35
N ALA A 33 2.48 -10.32 -12.85
CA ALA A 33 1.54 -9.37 -13.42
C ALA A 33 2.09 -7.94 -13.35
N THR A 34 2.62 -7.54 -12.18
CA THR A 34 3.30 -6.25 -12.00
C THR A 34 4.49 -6.11 -12.95
N LEU A 35 5.37 -7.12 -13.03
CA LEU A 35 6.53 -7.11 -13.92
C LEU A 35 6.12 -6.95 -15.39
N THR A 36 5.09 -7.69 -15.81
CA THR A 36 4.57 -7.63 -17.19
C THR A 36 4.00 -6.26 -17.50
N ALA A 37 3.24 -5.67 -16.58
CA ALA A 37 2.69 -4.33 -16.74
C ALA A 37 3.79 -3.27 -16.85
N VAL A 38 4.82 -3.34 -15.99
CA VAL A 38 6.00 -2.46 -16.06
C VAL A 38 6.74 -2.62 -17.39
N ALA A 39 6.95 -3.86 -17.85
CA ALA A 39 7.61 -4.11 -19.14
C ALA A 39 6.83 -3.47 -20.29
N ASN A 40 5.50 -3.66 -20.31
CA ASN A 40 4.61 -3.08 -21.32
C ASN A 40 4.64 -1.55 -21.28
N ALA A 41 4.58 -0.94 -20.10
CA ALA A 41 4.67 0.51 -19.93
C ALA A 41 6.00 1.08 -20.48
N ARG A 42 7.08 0.29 -20.39
CA ARG A 42 8.39 0.61 -20.95
C ARG A 42 8.58 0.19 -22.42
N LYS A 43 7.55 -0.36 -23.08
CA LYS A 43 7.62 -0.92 -24.45
C LYS A 43 8.68 -2.02 -24.60
N LEU A 44 8.86 -2.81 -23.55
CA LEU A 44 9.79 -3.95 -23.50
C LEU A 44 9.02 -5.27 -23.45
N ARG A 45 9.59 -6.34 -24.02
CA ARG A 45 9.10 -7.69 -23.75
C ARG A 45 9.39 -8.06 -22.28
N PRO A 46 8.45 -8.68 -21.53
CA PRO A 46 8.64 -9.04 -20.12
C PRO A 46 9.94 -9.80 -19.83
N VAL A 47 10.31 -10.72 -20.73
CA VAL A 47 11.56 -11.51 -20.64
C VAL A 47 12.84 -10.67 -20.48
N PHE A 48 12.86 -9.43 -20.99
CA PHE A 48 14.03 -8.55 -20.83
C PHE A 48 14.19 -8.08 -19.40
N LEU A 49 13.09 -7.80 -18.68
CA LEU A 49 13.14 -7.49 -17.26
C LEU A 49 13.41 -8.76 -16.44
N GLU A 50 12.78 -9.89 -16.77
CA GLU A 50 12.96 -11.15 -16.03
C GLU A 50 14.42 -11.60 -15.95
N ARG A 51 15.19 -11.37 -17.02
CA ARG A 51 16.62 -11.73 -17.12
C ARG A 51 17.56 -10.82 -16.32
N GLN A 52 17.11 -9.64 -15.91
CA GLN A 52 17.95 -8.74 -15.12
C GLN A 52 18.19 -9.32 -13.73
N PRO A 53 19.36 -9.03 -13.11
CA PRO A 53 19.54 -9.25 -11.68
C PRO A 53 18.38 -8.64 -10.91
N ARG A 54 17.83 -9.38 -9.96
CA ARG A 54 16.60 -9.00 -9.25
C ARG A 54 16.68 -7.62 -8.60
N ALA A 55 17.83 -7.25 -8.03
CA ALA A 55 18.04 -5.93 -7.45
C ALA A 55 17.87 -4.81 -8.50
N GLU A 56 18.51 -4.94 -9.66
CA GLU A 56 18.39 -3.98 -10.77
C GLU A 56 16.97 -3.96 -11.36
N ARG A 57 16.35 -5.14 -11.44
CA ARG A 57 14.96 -5.30 -11.88
C ARG A 57 13.99 -4.54 -10.98
N HIS A 58 14.15 -4.66 -9.65
CA HIS A 58 13.28 -3.97 -8.70
C HIS A 58 13.46 -2.46 -8.76
N VAL A 59 14.70 -1.95 -8.92
CA VAL A 59 14.93 -0.52 -9.16
C VAL A 59 14.15 -0.03 -10.38
N THR A 60 14.18 -0.79 -11.47
CA THR A 60 13.39 -0.50 -12.68
C THR A 60 11.88 -0.53 -12.41
N MET A 61 11.40 -1.53 -11.66
CA MET A 61 9.99 -1.67 -11.35
C MET A 61 9.49 -0.53 -10.45
N VAL A 62 10.20 -0.20 -9.38
CA VAL A 62 9.85 0.91 -8.48
C VAL A 62 9.80 2.24 -9.23
N ALA A 63 10.80 2.52 -10.08
CA ALA A 63 10.82 3.73 -10.89
C ALA A 63 9.62 3.86 -11.84
N ALA A 64 9.11 2.73 -12.36
CA ALA A 64 7.91 2.70 -13.19
C ALA A 64 6.63 2.83 -12.35
N LEU A 65 6.54 2.13 -11.23
CA LEU A 65 5.38 2.15 -10.31
C LEU A 65 5.14 3.54 -9.73
N GLY A 66 6.19 4.36 -9.57
CA GLY A 66 6.08 5.75 -9.15
C GLY A 66 5.51 6.72 -10.21
N LYS A 67 5.04 6.24 -11.36
CA LYS A 67 4.48 7.09 -12.44
C LYS A 67 2.95 7.11 -12.40
N PRO A 68 2.29 8.26 -12.65
CA PRO A 68 0.83 8.36 -12.64
C PRO A 68 0.12 7.33 -13.54
N ALA A 69 0.71 7.03 -14.70
CA ALA A 69 0.18 6.02 -15.62
C ALA A 69 0.17 4.59 -15.05
N GLN A 70 0.81 4.34 -13.91
CA GLN A 70 0.88 3.02 -13.27
C GLN A 70 0.02 2.94 -12.00
N GLU A 71 -0.87 3.90 -11.74
CA GLU A 71 -1.70 3.96 -10.54
C GLU A 71 -2.39 2.62 -10.23
N LEU A 72 -3.08 2.04 -11.21
CA LEU A 72 -3.82 0.78 -10.99
C LEU A 72 -2.90 -0.40 -10.64
N ILE A 73 -1.71 -0.46 -11.25
CA ILE A 73 -0.75 -1.54 -11.01
C ILE A 73 -0.09 -1.37 -9.63
N ALA A 74 0.26 -0.14 -9.28
CA ALA A 74 0.76 0.22 -7.96
C ALA A 74 -0.28 -0.10 -6.87
N ALA A 75 -1.54 0.28 -7.09
CA ALA A 75 -2.64 0.01 -6.15
C ALA A 75 -2.84 -1.49 -5.94
N ASN A 76 -2.85 -2.28 -7.03
CA ASN A 76 -3.02 -3.72 -6.94
C ASN A 76 -1.84 -4.40 -6.20
N LEU A 77 -0.61 -3.96 -6.46
CA LEU A 77 0.57 -4.48 -5.76
C LEU A 77 0.53 -4.16 -4.25
N ILE A 78 0.23 -2.91 -3.90
CA ILE A 78 0.11 -2.49 -2.49
C ILE A 78 -1.00 -3.28 -1.80
N ARG A 79 -2.17 -3.43 -2.45
CA ARG A 79 -3.30 -4.17 -1.88
C ARG A 79 -2.97 -5.63 -1.62
N GLY A 80 -2.37 -6.32 -2.59
CA GLY A 80 -1.96 -7.71 -2.41
C GLY A 80 -0.97 -7.87 -1.26
N TRP A 81 0.09 -7.05 -1.27
CA TRP A 81 1.09 -7.03 -0.21
C TRP A 81 0.48 -6.75 1.18
N LEU A 82 -0.42 -5.77 1.28
CA LEU A 82 -1.11 -5.45 2.52
C LEU A 82 -1.93 -6.65 3.04
N LEU A 83 -2.71 -7.28 2.16
CA LEU A 83 -3.57 -8.40 2.54
C LEU A 83 -2.79 -9.67 2.92
N LYS A 84 -1.70 -9.98 2.20
CA LYS A 84 -0.96 -11.23 2.40
C LYS A 84 0.18 -11.10 3.41
N LYS A 85 0.90 -9.99 3.38
CA LYS A 85 2.10 -9.81 4.21
C LYS A 85 1.81 -8.98 5.46
N GLN A 86 1.02 -7.93 5.34
CA GLN A 86 0.76 -6.97 6.42
C GLN A 86 -0.63 -7.14 7.03
N ASN A 87 -1.21 -8.35 6.97
CA ASN A 87 -2.58 -8.60 7.44
C ASN A 87 -2.83 -8.14 8.89
N ALA A 88 -1.80 -8.27 9.74
CA ALA A 88 -1.84 -7.80 11.12
C ALA A 88 -2.11 -6.29 11.23
N VAL A 89 -1.54 -5.46 10.36
CA VAL A 89 -1.78 -4.00 10.31
C VAL A 89 -3.26 -3.72 10.05
N LEU A 90 -3.86 -4.44 9.09
CA LEU A 90 -5.28 -4.28 8.74
C LEU A 90 -6.17 -4.68 9.92
N CYS A 91 -5.90 -5.86 10.49
CA CYS A 91 -6.68 -6.38 11.61
C CYS A 91 -6.55 -5.48 12.85
N ASP A 92 -5.35 -5.04 13.20
CA ASP A 92 -5.12 -4.20 14.39
C ASP A 92 -5.85 -2.87 14.28
N PHE A 93 -5.84 -2.25 13.11
CA PHE A 93 -6.57 -1.00 12.88
C PHE A 93 -8.08 -1.22 13.02
N LEU A 94 -8.64 -2.17 12.27
CA LEU A 94 -10.08 -2.43 12.25
C LEU A 94 -10.60 -2.88 13.62
N ASN A 95 -9.87 -3.73 14.33
CA ASN A 95 -10.19 -4.15 15.70
C ASN A 95 -10.22 -2.96 16.67
N THR A 96 -9.31 -2.00 16.50
CA THR A 96 -9.26 -0.82 17.38
C THR A 96 -10.44 0.12 17.14
N LEU A 97 -10.91 0.18 15.89
CA LEU A 97 -12.13 0.92 15.54
C LEU A 97 -13.41 0.17 15.92
N GLY A 98 -13.30 -1.13 16.22
CA GLY A 98 -14.45 -2.00 16.49
C GLY A 98 -15.23 -2.35 15.21
N ILE A 99 -14.56 -2.36 14.07
CA ILE A 99 -15.17 -2.68 12.77
C ILE A 99 -15.05 -4.19 12.54
N ALA A 100 -16.17 -4.83 12.28
CA ALA A 100 -16.21 -6.25 11.93
C ALA A 100 -15.47 -6.47 10.60
N HIS A 101 -14.55 -7.43 10.59
CA HIS A 101 -13.75 -7.74 9.41
C HIS A 101 -13.44 -9.22 9.34
N LYS A 102 -13.14 -9.71 8.15
CA LYS A 102 -12.65 -11.06 7.91
C LYS A 102 -11.23 -10.98 7.37
N GLU A 103 -10.23 -11.27 8.22
CA GLU A 103 -8.81 -11.24 7.85
C GLU A 103 -8.40 -9.90 7.19
N GLY A 104 -8.77 -8.76 7.80
CA GLY A 104 -8.48 -7.43 7.27
C GLY A 104 -9.38 -6.96 6.12
N ALA A 105 -10.26 -7.81 5.57
CA ALA A 105 -11.27 -7.39 4.60
C ALA A 105 -12.57 -6.97 5.31
N VAL A 106 -13.14 -5.86 4.88
CA VAL A 106 -14.41 -5.31 5.37
C VAL A 106 -15.43 -5.38 4.24
N GLU A 107 -16.66 -5.79 4.54
CA GLU A 107 -17.76 -5.81 3.57
C GLU A 107 -18.48 -4.46 3.53
N ASP A 108 -18.79 -3.88 4.68
CA ASP A 108 -19.42 -2.57 4.81
C ASP A 108 -18.63 -1.68 5.78
N LEU A 109 -18.08 -0.59 5.25
CA LEU A 109 -17.49 0.46 6.08
C LEU A 109 -18.56 1.46 6.51
N PRO A 110 -18.56 1.91 7.77
CA PRO A 110 -19.48 2.93 8.22
C PRO A 110 -19.27 4.23 7.44
N GLU A 111 -20.35 4.99 7.24
CA GLU A 111 -20.29 6.23 6.47
C GLU A 111 -19.38 7.29 7.08
N SER A 112 -19.23 7.25 8.40
CA SER A 112 -18.38 8.11 9.20
C SER A 112 -17.74 7.32 10.34
N MET A 113 -16.60 7.80 10.81
CA MET A 113 -15.92 7.25 11.98
C MET A 113 -15.75 8.35 13.01
N ASP A 114 -15.86 8.00 14.29
CA ASP A 114 -15.58 8.89 15.42
C ASP A 114 -14.10 9.28 15.48
N ASP A 115 -13.83 10.56 15.75
CA ASP A 115 -12.48 11.13 15.73
C ASP A 115 -11.58 10.56 16.81
N GLU A 116 -12.11 10.30 18.01
CA GLU A 116 -11.33 9.74 19.13
C GLU A 116 -10.93 8.30 18.82
N LYS A 117 -11.86 7.50 18.31
CA LYS A 117 -11.58 6.12 17.85
C LYS A 117 -10.58 6.09 16.73
N LEU A 118 -10.74 6.95 15.72
CA LEU A 118 -9.84 7.03 14.58
C LEU A 118 -8.42 7.38 15.03
N LYS A 119 -8.29 8.40 15.88
CA LYS A 119 -7.01 8.80 16.46
C LYS A 119 -6.36 7.68 17.26
N ALA A 120 -7.12 7.00 18.12
CA ALA A 120 -6.63 5.85 18.88
C ALA A 120 -6.15 4.71 17.96
N GLY A 121 -6.88 4.44 16.86
CA GLY A 121 -6.48 3.48 15.84
C GLY A 121 -5.15 3.83 15.16
N VAL A 122 -4.99 5.09 14.75
CA VAL A 122 -3.76 5.59 14.15
C VAL A 122 -2.59 5.55 15.13
N ASP A 123 -2.79 6.00 16.37
CA ASP A 123 -1.75 6.01 17.40
C ASP A 123 -1.27 4.59 17.73
N LYS A 124 -2.20 3.63 17.83
CA LYS A 124 -1.86 2.22 18.07
C LYS A 124 -1.09 1.61 16.89
N LEU A 125 -1.50 1.92 15.65
CA LEU A 125 -0.77 1.47 14.46
C LEU A 125 0.67 1.97 14.47
N LEU A 126 0.89 3.26 14.73
CA LEU A 126 2.22 3.86 14.76
C LEU A 126 3.09 3.33 15.92
N ALA A 127 2.47 2.88 17.02
CA ALA A 127 3.18 2.27 18.14
C ALA A 127 3.58 0.81 17.90
N THR A 128 2.80 0.08 17.11
CA THR A 128 2.94 -1.39 16.96
C THR A 128 3.66 -1.79 15.67
N HIS A 129 3.51 -0.99 14.61
CA HIS A 129 4.01 -1.29 13.27
C HIS A 129 5.01 -0.25 12.79
N PRO A 130 5.90 -0.59 11.82
CA PRO A 130 6.80 0.40 11.24
C PRO A 130 6.04 1.60 10.67
N LYS A 131 6.53 2.81 10.98
CA LYS A 131 5.91 4.09 10.58
C LYS A 131 5.48 4.11 9.11
N GLU A 132 6.40 3.82 8.18
CA GLU A 132 6.09 3.84 6.74
C GLU A 132 5.03 2.81 6.34
N THR A 133 5.00 1.63 6.98
CA THR A 133 3.97 0.62 6.70
C THR A 133 2.59 1.08 7.14
N ALA A 134 2.50 1.71 8.32
CA ALA A 134 1.25 2.31 8.80
C ALA A 134 0.79 3.44 7.87
N ILE A 135 1.69 4.31 7.41
CA ILE A 135 1.39 5.40 6.46
C ILE A 135 0.85 4.84 5.14
N VAL A 136 1.56 3.88 4.52
CA VAL A 136 1.13 3.22 3.28
C VAL A 136 -0.25 2.61 3.45
N TYR A 137 -0.48 1.89 4.55
CA TYR A 137 -1.78 1.29 4.84
C TYR A 137 -2.89 2.33 4.94
N LEU A 138 -2.71 3.41 5.72
CA LEU A 138 -3.74 4.42 5.93
C LEU A 138 -4.10 5.17 4.63
N HIS A 139 -3.10 5.50 3.80
CA HIS A 139 -3.36 6.09 2.49
C HIS A 139 -4.07 5.10 1.54
N ALA A 140 -3.62 3.84 1.50
CA ALA A 140 -4.26 2.81 0.70
C ALA A 140 -5.70 2.55 1.14
N PHE A 141 -5.94 2.46 2.45
CA PHE A 141 -7.27 2.28 3.04
C PHE A 141 -8.21 3.41 2.64
N ASN A 142 -7.76 4.66 2.70
CA ASN A 142 -8.61 5.80 2.34
C ASN A 142 -8.83 5.94 0.82
N GLY A 143 -7.89 5.47 0.00
CA GLY A 143 -7.98 5.54 -1.47
C GLY A 143 -8.68 4.37 -2.15
N MET A 144 -8.75 3.20 -1.49
CA MET A 144 -9.31 1.96 -2.07
C MET A 144 -10.77 1.72 -1.71
N ASN A 145 -11.30 2.39 -0.70
CA ASN A 145 -12.68 2.24 -0.27
C ASN A 145 -13.54 3.35 -0.86
N ASP A 146 -14.76 3.01 -1.30
CA ASP A 146 -15.72 3.99 -1.82
C ASP A 146 -16.08 5.03 -0.75
N GLN A 147 -16.06 4.60 0.52
CA GLN A 147 -16.29 5.47 1.67
C GLN A 147 -14.98 6.07 2.18
N ALA A 148 -14.64 7.26 1.68
CA ALA A 148 -13.52 8.04 2.17
C ALA A 148 -13.92 8.83 3.43
N TRP A 149 -13.38 8.47 4.59
CA TRP A 149 -13.64 9.20 5.83
C TRP A 149 -12.93 10.56 5.81
N LYS A 150 -13.71 11.64 5.96
CA LYS A 150 -13.19 13.02 5.89
C LYS A 150 -12.14 13.30 6.98
N ASN A 151 -12.39 12.85 8.21
CA ASN A 151 -11.47 13.00 9.33
C ASN A 151 -10.15 12.23 9.10
N LEU A 152 -10.17 11.04 8.50
CA LEU A 152 -8.94 10.33 8.12
C LEU A 152 -8.16 11.11 7.06
N ASN A 153 -8.84 11.67 6.06
CA ASN A 153 -8.19 12.48 5.04
C ASN A 153 -7.54 13.74 5.63
N GLU A 154 -8.21 14.42 6.56
CA GLU A 154 -7.66 15.58 7.28
C GLU A 154 -6.43 15.20 8.12
N MET A 155 -6.47 14.07 8.82
CA MET A 155 -5.31 13.56 9.57
C MET A 155 -4.12 13.26 8.65
N LEU A 156 -4.37 12.60 7.51
CA LEU A 156 -3.32 12.28 6.53
C LEU A 156 -2.70 13.52 5.88
N GLN A 157 -3.37 14.67 5.91
CA GLN A 157 -2.84 15.93 5.37
C GLN A 157 -2.12 16.78 6.41
N ASN A 158 -2.59 16.74 7.66
CA ASN A 158 -2.16 17.69 8.69
C ASN A 158 -1.27 17.08 9.78
N ASP A 159 -1.32 15.76 10.01
CA ASP A 159 -0.49 15.12 11.04
C ASP A 159 0.94 14.89 10.51
N PRO A 160 1.98 15.52 11.09
CA PRO A 160 3.37 15.34 10.67
C PRO A 160 3.87 13.90 10.82
N ARG A 161 3.26 13.12 11.73
CA ARG A 161 3.61 11.72 11.95
C ARG A 161 3.17 10.83 10.80
N LEU A 162 2.21 11.28 9.99
CA LEU A 162 1.65 10.56 8.84
C LEU A 162 2.27 10.98 7.50
N GLN A 163 3.31 11.83 7.53
CA GLN A 163 4.07 12.21 6.35
C GLN A 163 5.31 11.33 6.17
N PHE A 164 5.69 11.11 4.91
CA PHE A 164 6.96 10.47 4.53
C PHE A 164 8.16 11.37 4.83
#